data_AF-A0A0F9THZ3-F1
#
_entry.id   AF-A0A0F9THZ3-F1
#
_cell.length_a   1.000
_cell.length_b   1.000
_cell.length_c   1.000
_cell.angle_alpha   90.00
_cell.angle_beta   90.00
_cell.angle_gamma   90.00
#
_symmetry.space_group_name_H-M   'P 1'
#
loop_
_entity.id
_entity.type
_entity.pdbx_description
1 polymer ?
#
loop_
_entity_poly.entity_id
_entity_poly.type
_entity_poly.pdbx_seq_one_letter_code
_entity_poly.pdbx_strand_id
1 'polypeptide(L)'
;MGTYEPDPFPTGDAADSEALLDYLYNEFQKLAASFLGVENILLEEMNEEPTKPRTGMIVLADGTNWNPGSGAGFYGYHSSSWNKLG
;
A
#
# COMPACT_ATOMS: atom_id res chain seq x y z
N MET A 1 -7.22 -11.32 -8.58
CA MET A 1 -7.24 -9.89 -8.19
C MET A 1 -6.14 -9.23 -8.97
N GLY A 2 -6.47 -8.42 -9.98
CA GLY A 2 -5.48 -7.92 -10.92
C GLY A 2 -4.59 -6.91 -10.23
N THR A 3 -3.29 -7.21 -10.11
CA THR A 3 -2.27 -6.20 -9.90
C THR A 3 -2.46 -5.13 -10.97
N TYR A 4 -2.40 -3.85 -10.60
CA TYR A 4 -2.44 -2.77 -11.60
C TYR A 4 -1.33 -2.99 -12.62
N GLU A 5 -1.72 -3.11 -13.88
CA GLU A 5 -0.80 -3.21 -15.02
C GLU A 5 -1.22 -2.12 -16.01
N PRO A 6 -0.32 -1.15 -16.30
CA PRO A 6 -0.63 -0.05 -17.21
C PRO A 6 -0.76 -0.54 -18.64
N ASP A 7 -1.63 0.09 -19.42
CA ASP A 7 -1.63 -0.13 -20.87
C ASP A 7 -0.33 0.38 -21.51
N PRO A 8 -0.01 -0.10 -22.74
CA PRO A 8 1.11 0.43 -23.50
C PRO A 8 0.95 1.94 -23.72
N PHE A 9 1.97 2.70 -23.31
CA PHE A 9 2.01 4.13 -23.55
C PHE A 9 2.02 4.43 -25.06
N PRO A 10 1.18 5.35 -25.56
CA PRO A 10 1.17 5.72 -26.98
C PRO A 10 2.51 6.35 -27.38
N THR A 11 3.15 5.81 -28.43
CA THR A 11 4.47 6.26 -28.91
C THR A 11 4.49 6.41 -30.43
N GLY A 12 5.49 7.14 -30.94
CA GLY A 12 5.70 7.35 -32.37
C GLY A 12 4.57 8.15 -33.02
N ASP A 13 4.18 7.76 -34.23
CA ASP A 13 3.13 8.44 -35.01
C ASP A 13 1.72 8.35 -34.38
N ALA A 14 1.54 7.48 -33.37
CA ALA A 14 0.31 7.35 -32.59
C ALA A 14 0.30 8.20 -31.30
N ALA A 15 1.39 8.94 -31.01
CA ALA A 15 1.48 9.83 -29.85
C ALA A 15 0.92 11.24 -30.17
N ASP A 16 -0.32 11.29 -30.63
CA ASP A 16 -1.04 12.55 -30.76
C ASP A 16 -1.73 12.95 -29.44
N SER A 17 -2.30 14.15 -29.42
CA SER A 17 -2.94 14.69 -28.22
C SER A 17 -4.21 13.93 -27.83
N GLU A 18 -4.92 13.34 -28.80
CA GLU A 18 -6.17 12.61 -28.54
C GLU A 18 -5.88 11.24 -27.93
N ALA A 19 -4.92 10.51 -28.50
CA ALA A 19 -4.42 9.25 -27.96
C ALA A 19 -3.84 9.42 -26.55
N LEU A 20 -3.15 10.53 -26.27
CA LEU A 20 -2.65 10.82 -24.93
C LEU A 20 -3.79 11.08 -23.93
N LEU A 21 -4.80 11.85 -24.32
CA LEU A 21 -5.96 12.14 -23.46
C LEU A 21 -6.74 10.87 -23.14
N ASP A 22 -6.97 10.02 -24.13
CA ASP A 22 -7.66 8.74 -23.95
C ASP A 22 -6.87 7.78 -23.06
N TYR A 23 -5.56 7.67 -23.29
CA TYR A 23 -4.67 6.88 -22.45
C TYR A 23 -4.75 7.33 -20.99
N LEU A 24 -4.58 8.63 -20.72
CA LEU A 24 -4.62 9.17 -19.35
C LEU A 24 -5.96 8.95 -18.68
N TYR A 25 -7.07 9.17 -19.40
CA TYR A 25 -8.41 8.95 -18.86
C TYR A 25 -8.60 7.48 -18.45
N ASN A 26 -8.25 6.55 -19.32
CA ASN A 26 -8.38 5.12 -19.06
C ASN A 26 -7.47 4.66 -17.91
N GLU A 27 -6.22 5.12 -17.87
CA GLU A 27 -5.28 4.78 -16.81
C GLU A 27 -5.72 5.33 -15.45
N PHE A 28 -6.25 6.55 -15.38
CA PHE A 28 -6.80 7.06 -14.12
C PHE A 28 -8.01 6.28 -13.63
N GLN A 29 -8.89 5.83 -14.54
CA GLN A 29 -10.02 4.96 -14.17
C GLN A 29 -9.55 3.60 -13.62
N LYS A 30 -8.53 2.98 -14.26
CA LYS A 30 -7.95 1.72 -13.78
C LYS A 30 -7.28 1.87 -12.43
N LEU A 31 -6.51 2.95 -12.24
CA LEU A 31 -5.90 3.26 -10.95
C LEU A 31 -6.98 3.41 -9.87
N ALA A 32 -8.02 4.20 -10.12
CA ALA A 32 -9.15 4.37 -9.20
C ALA A 32 -9.82 3.02 -8.85
N ALA A 33 -10.08 2.17 -9.84
CA ALA A 33 -10.64 0.85 -9.64
C ALA A 33 -9.71 -0.07 -8.82
N SER A 34 -8.40 0.02 -9.02
CA SER A 34 -7.42 -0.78 -8.27
C SER A 34 -7.41 -0.45 -6.78
N PHE A 35 -7.60 0.82 -6.41
CA PHE A 35 -7.71 1.24 -5.01
C PHE A 35 -9.03 0.80 -4.36
N LEU A 36 -10.15 0.88 -5.08
CA LEU A 36 -11.46 0.46 -4.58
C LEU A 36 -11.58 -1.06 -4.44
N GLY A 37 -10.79 -1.80 -5.21
CA GLY A 37 -10.80 -3.26 -5.20
C GLY A 37 -10.01 -3.90 -4.06
N VAL A 38 -9.25 -3.17 -3.24
CA VAL A 38 -8.40 -3.78 -2.19
C VAL A 38 -9.24 -4.35 -1.05
N GLU A 39 -9.50 -5.65 -1.09
CA GLU A 39 -10.21 -6.40 -0.03
C GLU A 39 -9.32 -6.73 1.17
N ASN A 40 -8.04 -7.04 0.95
CA ASN A 40 -7.11 -7.47 1.98
C ASN A 40 -5.75 -6.81 1.77
N ILE A 41 -5.10 -6.40 2.86
CA ILE A 41 -3.72 -5.88 2.85
C ILE A 41 -2.84 -6.91 3.55
N LEU A 42 -1.82 -7.39 2.84
CA LEU A 42 -0.78 -8.24 3.43
C LEU A 42 0.30 -7.33 4.02
N LEU A 43 0.49 -7.43 5.33
CA LEU A 43 1.61 -6.76 6.02
C LEU A 43 2.76 -7.76 6.14
N GLU A 44 3.94 -7.33 5.75
CA GLU A 44 5.16 -8.11 6.01
C GLU A 44 5.44 -8.14 7.51
N GLU A 45 5.85 -9.30 8.01
CA GLU A 45 6.25 -9.46 9.40
C GLU A 45 7.58 -8.75 9.64
N MET A 46 7.59 -7.91 10.66
CA MET A 46 8.73 -7.10 11.04
C MET A 46 9.41 -7.70 12.27
N ASN A 47 10.74 -7.75 12.21
CA ASN A 47 11.61 -8.26 13.27
C ASN A 47 12.30 -7.14 14.06
N GLU A 48 12.10 -5.88 13.67
CA GLU A 48 12.63 -4.69 14.34
C GLU A 48 11.65 -3.53 14.26
N GLU A 49 11.74 -2.58 15.21
CA GLU A 49 10.91 -1.39 15.20
C GLU A 49 11.31 -0.42 14.06
N PRO A 50 10.35 0.18 13.33
CA PRO A 50 10.63 1.26 12.40
C PRO A 50 11.43 2.39 13.05
N THR A 51 12.51 2.85 12.41
CA THR A 51 13.37 3.94 12.95
C THR A 51 12.64 5.26 13.20
N LYS A 52 11.51 5.50 12.52
CA LYS A 52 10.70 6.72 12.63
C LYS A 52 9.21 6.37 12.59
N PRO A 53 8.63 5.87 13.69
CA PRO A 53 7.22 5.53 13.73
C PRO A 53 6.36 6.79 13.61
N ARG A 54 5.24 6.69 12.89
CA ARG A 54 4.33 7.81 12.62
C ARG A 54 2.92 7.42 13.03
N THR A 55 2.19 8.39 13.58
CA THR A 55 0.78 8.17 13.97
C THR A 55 -0.02 7.64 12.78
N GLY A 56 -0.75 6.56 12.99
CA GLY A 56 -1.53 5.86 11.96
C GLY A 56 -0.80 4.71 11.26
N MET A 57 0.48 4.47 11.56
CA MET A 57 1.22 3.32 11.03
C MET A 57 0.67 2.01 11.58
N ILE A 58 0.47 1.01 10.71
CA ILE A 58 0.05 -0.35 11.08
C ILE A 58 1.15 -1.31 10.66
N VAL A 59 1.55 -2.21 11.56
CA VAL A 59 2.64 -3.17 11.38
C VAL A 59 2.24 -4.55 11.89
N LEU A 60 2.90 -5.59 11.40
CA LEU A 60 2.85 -6.95 11.94
C LEU A 60 4.16 -7.25 12.65
N ALA A 61 4.15 -7.38 13.97
CA ALA A 61 5.34 -7.70 14.76
C ALA A 61 5.46 -9.22 14.96
N ASP A 62 6.69 -9.74 14.86
CA ASP A 62 7.02 -11.17 15.06
C ASP A 62 6.84 -11.63 16.51
N GLY A 63 6.90 -10.71 17.47
CA GLY A 63 6.81 -11.01 18.90
C GLY A 63 8.04 -11.67 19.51
N THR A 64 9.08 -11.94 18.72
CA THR A 64 10.32 -12.57 19.18
C THR A 64 11.49 -11.59 19.20
N ASN A 65 11.91 -11.09 18.04
CA ASN A 65 12.94 -10.08 17.90
C ASN A 65 12.38 -8.68 18.17
N TRP A 66 11.14 -8.44 17.75
CA TRP A 66 10.42 -7.21 18.03
C TRP A 66 9.07 -7.49 18.71
N ASN A 67 8.99 -7.08 19.97
CA ASN A 67 7.76 -7.17 20.76
C ASN A 67 7.39 -5.79 21.31
N PRO A 68 6.42 -5.08 20.69
CA PRO A 68 6.00 -3.76 21.14
C PRO A 68 5.26 -3.75 22.49
N GLY A 69 4.96 -4.92 23.06
CA GLY A 69 4.45 -5.03 24.43
C GLY A 69 3.50 -6.21 24.69
N SER A 70 2.97 -6.88 23.66
CA SER A 70 1.94 -7.93 23.82
C SER A 70 2.13 -9.12 22.87
N GLY A 71 3.39 -9.44 22.56
CA GLY A 71 3.79 -10.55 21.70
C GLY A 71 3.56 -10.27 20.22
N ALA A 72 3.48 -11.34 19.42
CA ALA A 72 3.27 -11.24 17.99
C ALA A 72 1.88 -10.67 17.65
N GLY A 73 1.77 -10.03 16.49
CA GLY A 73 0.50 -9.60 15.91
C GLY A 73 0.49 -8.18 15.36
N PHE A 74 -0.70 -7.69 15.09
CA PHE A 74 -0.90 -6.37 14.48
C PHE A 74 -0.87 -5.26 15.51
N TYR A 75 -0.09 -4.21 15.24
CA TYR A 75 0.00 -3.02 16.07
C TYR A 75 -0.26 -1.75 15.26
N GLY A 76 -0.99 -0.82 15.86
CA GLY A 76 -1.17 0.55 15.38
C GLY A 76 -0.33 1.52 16.21
N TYR A 77 0.44 2.39 15.57
CA TYR A 77 1.16 3.46 16.25
C TYR A 77 0.26 4.68 16.42
N HIS A 78 -0.10 5.00 17.66
CA HIS A 78 -0.81 6.23 18.01
C HIS A 78 -0.52 6.61 19.46
N SER A 79 -0.79 7.87 19.83
CA SER A 79 -0.48 8.37 21.18
C SER A 79 0.98 8.12 21.58
N SER A 80 1.90 8.21 20.61
CA SER A 80 3.34 7.93 20.78
C SER A 80 3.66 6.53 21.33
N SER A 81 2.83 5.53 21.00
CA SER A 81 3.00 4.14 21.45
C SER A 81 2.44 3.15 20.42
N TRP A 82 2.96 1.92 20.46
CA TRP A 82 2.39 0.79 19.72
C TRP A 82 1.25 0.17 20.51
N ASN A 83 0.07 0.09 19.88
CA ASN A 83 -1.14 -0.46 20.49
C ASN A 83 -1.58 -1.68 19.70
N LYS A 84 -1.80 -2.81 20.39
CA LYS A 84 -2.21 -4.04 19.73
C LYS A 84 -3.65 -3.91 19.20
N LEU A 85 -3.88 -4.39 17.98
CA LEU A 85 -5.17 -4.26 17.29
C LEU A 85 -6.03 -5.54 17.37
N GLY A 86 -5.62 -6.54 18.16
CA GLY A 86 -6.33 -7.81 18.37
C GLY A 86 -5.71 -8.69 19.46
#